data_AF-A0A645DW42-F1
#
_entry.id   AF-A0A645DW42-F1
#
_cell.length_a   1.000
_cell.length_b   1.000
_cell.length_c   1.000
_cell.angle_alpha   90.00
_cell.angle_beta   90.00
_cell.angle_gamma   90.00
#
_symmetry.space_group_name_H-M   'P 1'
#
loop_
_entity.id
_entity.type
_entity.pdbx_description
1 polymer ?
#
loop_
_entity_poly.entity_id
_entity_poly.type
_entity_poly.pdbx_seq_one_letter_code
_entity_poly.pdbx_strand_id
1 'polypeptide(L)'
;MFTESMVDLLECGAADNSRKPIHRGRSVATFALGTRRMYDFIHQNPGFEMLPVDYVNDPSIIALHPDFVSINAALEVDFYGQVCAESIGIRHVSGTGGQIDYVRGAVQSKGGISFIAFPSTAQQETVSKIAPTLAPGAAVTTGKNDVDYIVTEYGIAKLRGKTLGQRTRALISIAHPKFRDELVFAAKKRNILV
;
A
#
# COMPACT_ATOMS: atom_id res chain seq x y z
N MET A 1 -4.16 10.62 5.53
CA MET A 1 -4.86 10.56 6.83
C MET A 1 -3.80 10.64 7.92
N PHE A 2 -4.02 11.44 8.97
CA PHE A 2 -3.21 11.37 10.19
C PHE A 2 -3.93 10.51 11.24
N THR A 3 -3.18 9.66 11.95
CA THR A 3 -3.73 8.65 12.88
C THR A 3 -3.02 8.69 14.23
N GLU A 4 -3.65 8.10 15.25
CA GLU A 4 -3.14 8.03 16.63
C GLU A 4 -1.68 7.55 16.71
N SER A 5 -1.33 6.48 15.99
CA SER A 5 0.02 5.92 15.98
C SER A 5 1.10 6.88 15.48
N MET A 6 0.74 7.88 14.67
CA MET A 6 1.67 8.91 14.21
C MET A 6 1.98 9.92 15.30
N VAL A 7 1.08 10.12 16.28
CA VAL A 7 1.37 10.90 17.49
C VAL A 7 2.47 10.23 18.29
N ASP A 8 2.38 8.91 18.48
CA ASP A 8 3.37 8.15 19.23
C ASP A 8 4.78 8.28 18.60
N LEU A 9 4.87 8.27 17.27
CA LEU A 9 6.13 8.47 16.54
C LEU A 9 6.72 9.89 16.69
N LEU A 10 5.86 10.90 16.78
CA LEU A 10 6.29 12.29 16.99
C LEU A 10 6.73 12.51 18.44
N GLU A 11 5.97 12.00 19.42
CA GLU A 11 6.28 12.14 20.84
C GLU A 11 7.55 11.39 21.26
N CYS A 12 7.81 10.21 20.67
CA CYS A 12 9.03 9.46 20.96
C CYS A 12 10.26 9.97 20.19
N GLY A 13 10.09 10.98 19.33
CA GLY A 13 11.18 11.58 18.54
C GLY A 13 11.63 10.75 17.33
N ALA A 14 10.91 9.68 16.98
CA ALA A 14 11.18 8.91 15.77
C ALA A 14 10.86 9.71 14.49
N ALA A 15 9.95 10.67 14.58
CA ALA A 15 9.63 11.61 13.52
C ALA A 15 9.69 13.06 14.03
N ASP A 16 10.31 13.96 13.25
CA ASP A 16 10.43 15.39 13.58
C ASP A 16 10.20 16.31 12.35
N ASN A 17 10.00 15.73 11.16
CA ASN A 17 9.84 16.42 9.88
C ASN A 17 11.02 17.35 9.48
N SER A 18 12.19 17.27 10.13
CA SER A 18 13.31 18.20 9.93
C SER A 18 13.99 18.04 8.57
N ARG A 19 13.92 16.84 7.98
CA ARG A 19 14.53 16.48 6.69
C ARG A 19 13.63 16.73 5.48
N LYS A 20 12.39 17.20 5.68
CA LYS A 20 11.49 17.46 4.55
C LYS A 20 11.96 18.68 3.73
N PRO A 21 11.87 18.62 2.38
CA PRO A 21 12.23 19.74 1.52
C PRO A 21 11.15 20.83 1.49
N ILE A 22 9.88 20.45 1.57
CA ILE A 22 8.72 21.33 1.72
C ILE A 22 8.01 21.00 3.03
N HIS A 23 7.29 21.97 3.61
CA HIS A 23 6.59 21.79 4.89
C HIS A 23 7.53 21.27 5.99
N ARG A 24 8.74 21.83 6.03
CA ARG A 24 9.80 21.40 6.95
C ARG A 24 9.38 21.66 8.40
N GLY A 25 9.61 20.67 9.25
CA GLY A 25 9.21 20.71 10.66
C GLY A 25 7.71 20.56 10.90
N ARG A 26 6.92 20.28 9.86
CA ARG A 26 5.46 20.16 9.96
C ARG A 26 4.94 18.83 9.43
N SER A 27 4.04 18.21 10.17
CA SER A 27 3.25 17.06 9.73
C SER A 27 2.11 17.56 8.86
N VAL A 28 1.97 16.99 7.66
CA VAL A 28 0.97 17.42 6.67
C VAL A 28 -0.05 16.30 6.49
N ALA A 29 -1.33 16.62 6.54
CA ALA A 29 -2.40 15.67 6.27
C ALA A 29 -3.62 16.37 5.65
N THR A 30 -4.49 15.60 4.99
CA THR A 30 -5.76 16.12 4.46
C THR A 30 -6.94 15.96 5.43
N PHE A 31 -6.91 14.91 6.26
CA PHE A 31 -7.85 14.71 7.36
C PHE A 31 -7.18 13.82 8.43
N ALA A 32 -7.74 13.83 9.64
CA ALA A 32 -7.28 13.04 10.77
C ALA A 32 -8.41 12.16 11.32
N LEU A 33 -8.08 10.95 11.75
CA LEU A 33 -9.02 10.03 12.38
C LEU A 33 -8.31 9.26 13.50
N GLY A 34 -8.84 9.38 14.72
CA GLY A 34 -8.21 8.79 15.90
C GLY A 34 -8.99 9.09 17.17
N THR A 35 -8.30 9.06 18.31
CA THR A 35 -8.92 9.32 19.61
C THR A 35 -8.90 10.81 19.95
N ARG A 36 -9.50 11.16 21.10
CA ARG A 36 -9.44 12.52 21.65
C ARG A 36 -8.00 13.00 21.86
N ARG A 37 -7.08 12.12 22.31
CA ARG A 37 -5.67 12.48 22.51
C ARG A 37 -5.05 13.02 21.22
N MET A 38 -5.27 12.36 20.09
CA MET A 38 -4.77 12.83 18.80
C MET A 38 -5.36 14.19 18.42
N TYR A 39 -6.65 14.42 18.63
CA TYR A 39 -7.26 15.71 18.34
C TYR A 39 -6.71 16.83 19.24
N ASP A 40 -6.51 16.56 20.53
CA ASP A 40 -5.91 17.50 21.47
C ASP A 40 -4.44 17.80 21.10
N PHE A 41 -3.70 16.80 20.61
CA PHE A 41 -2.32 16.95 20.14
C PHE A 41 -2.19 17.85 18.89
N ILE A 42 -3.18 17.79 17.98
CA ILE A 42 -3.20 18.62 16.76
C ILE A 42 -3.72 20.04 17.05
N HIS A 43 -4.54 20.21 18.09
CA HIS A 43 -5.20 21.48 18.41
C HIS A 43 -4.20 22.63 18.58
N GLN A 44 -4.29 23.64 17.71
CA GLN A 44 -3.41 24.81 17.69
C GLN A 44 -1.90 24.49 17.63
N ASN A 45 -1.53 23.31 17.14
CA ASN A 45 -0.14 22.89 17.06
C ASN A 45 0.52 23.43 15.77
N PRO A 46 1.52 24.34 15.85
CA PRO A 46 2.18 24.90 14.67
C PRO A 46 3.04 23.88 13.91
N GLY A 47 3.28 22.70 14.49
CA GLY A 47 3.89 21.56 13.84
C GLY A 47 2.95 20.77 12.93
N PHE A 48 1.71 21.23 12.72
CA PHE A 48 0.71 20.55 11.89
C PHE A 48 0.10 21.46 10.83
N GLU A 49 -0.13 20.88 9.65
CA GLU A 49 -0.87 21.52 8.57
C GLU A 49 -1.93 20.58 8.00
N MET A 50 -3.18 21.04 8.05
CA MET A 50 -4.30 20.38 7.39
C MET A 50 -4.53 21.07 6.03
N LEU A 51 -4.23 20.37 4.95
CA LEU A 51 -4.25 20.91 3.59
C LEU A 51 -5.28 20.16 2.72
N PRO A 52 -5.80 20.79 1.64
CA PRO A 52 -6.81 20.16 0.81
C PRO A 52 -6.25 18.94 0.06
N VAL A 53 -7.13 17.97 -0.24
CA VAL A 53 -6.74 16.65 -0.77
C VAL A 53 -6.07 16.73 -2.14
N ASP A 54 -6.49 17.69 -2.97
CA ASP A 54 -5.91 17.98 -4.29
C ASP A 54 -4.45 18.43 -4.20
N TYR A 55 -3.99 18.98 -3.07
CA TYR A 55 -2.57 19.25 -2.81
C TYR A 55 -1.87 18.05 -2.18
N VAL A 56 -2.44 17.50 -1.10
CA VAL A 56 -1.77 16.48 -0.27
C VAL A 56 -1.61 15.16 -1.03
N ASN A 57 -2.57 14.83 -1.90
CA ASN A 57 -2.54 13.62 -2.70
C ASN A 57 -1.99 13.86 -4.11
N ASP A 58 -1.55 15.07 -4.49
CA ASP A 58 -0.96 15.25 -5.82
C ASP A 58 0.36 14.43 -5.91
N PRO A 59 0.48 13.44 -6.82
CA PRO A 59 1.69 12.66 -6.97
C PRO A 59 2.93 13.53 -7.26
N SER A 60 2.76 14.66 -7.94
CA SER A 60 3.84 15.59 -8.25
C SER A 60 4.35 16.31 -7.00
N ILE A 61 3.46 16.63 -6.05
CA ILE A 61 3.82 17.21 -4.75
C ILE A 61 4.48 16.16 -3.86
N ILE A 62 3.91 14.95 -3.80
CA ILE A 62 4.50 13.83 -3.06
C ILE A 62 5.93 13.56 -3.55
N ALA A 63 6.16 13.56 -4.86
CA ALA A 63 7.46 13.28 -5.47
C ALA A 63 8.55 14.30 -5.11
N LEU A 64 8.19 15.50 -4.63
CA LEU A 64 9.15 16.50 -4.15
C LEU A 64 9.91 16.02 -2.90
N HIS A 65 9.36 15.06 -2.15
CA HIS A 65 10.02 14.45 -1.01
C HIS A 65 10.94 13.31 -1.46
N PRO A 66 12.27 13.39 -1.30
CA PRO A 66 13.16 12.26 -1.58
C PRO A 66 12.96 11.14 -0.55
N ASP A 67 13.27 9.91 -0.96
CA ASP A 67 13.14 8.69 -0.16
C ASP A 67 11.71 8.50 0.42
N PHE A 68 10.70 8.95 -0.33
CA PHE A 68 9.32 8.91 0.14
C PHE A 68 8.82 7.47 0.21
N VAL A 69 8.31 7.08 1.39
CA VAL A 69 7.76 5.74 1.62
C VAL A 69 6.24 5.82 1.70
N SER A 70 5.57 5.10 0.79
CA SER A 70 4.13 4.89 0.83
C SER A 70 3.83 3.50 1.37
N ILE A 71 2.89 3.38 2.31
CA ILE A 71 2.42 2.10 2.84
C ILE A 71 0.89 2.08 2.78
N ASN A 72 0.32 1.16 2.02
CA ASN A 72 -1.12 0.94 1.92
C ASN A 72 -1.46 -0.55 2.10
N ALA A 73 -2.75 -0.87 2.16
CA ALA A 73 -3.24 -2.24 2.33
C ALA A 73 -4.00 -2.74 1.10
N ALA A 74 -4.22 -4.05 1.02
CA ALA A 74 -5.04 -4.67 -0.02
C ALA A 74 -5.95 -5.77 0.54
N LEU A 75 -7.01 -6.06 -0.22
CA LEU A 75 -7.90 -7.20 -0.01
C LEU A 75 -7.45 -8.41 -0.82
N GLU A 76 -6.89 -8.21 -2.01
CA GLU A 76 -6.44 -9.30 -2.88
C GLU A 76 -5.38 -8.80 -3.87
N VAL A 77 -4.43 -9.66 -4.23
CA VAL A 77 -3.45 -9.42 -5.30
C VAL A 77 -3.36 -10.63 -6.21
N ASP A 78 -3.36 -10.40 -7.53
CA ASP A 78 -3.23 -11.47 -8.51
C ASP A 78 -1.80 -11.68 -9.06
N PHE A 79 -1.62 -12.73 -9.86
CA PHE A 79 -0.32 -13.05 -10.49
C PHE A 79 0.24 -11.96 -11.40
N TYR A 80 -0.60 -11.10 -11.97
CA TYR A 80 -0.15 -9.95 -12.74
C TYR A 80 0.37 -8.84 -11.83
N GLY A 81 0.05 -8.86 -10.54
CA GLY A 81 0.31 -7.79 -9.59
C GLY A 81 -0.80 -6.74 -9.58
N GLN A 82 -1.99 -7.06 -10.11
CA GLN A 82 -3.15 -6.19 -9.92
C GLN A 82 -3.58 -6.27 -8.46
N VAL A 83 -3.87 -5.11 -7.87
CA VAL A 83 -4.25 -5.00 -6.47
C VAL A 83 -5.72 -4.58 -6.40
N CYS A 84 -6.52 -5.34 -5.67
CA CYS A 84 -7.85 -4.93 -5.22
C CYS A 84 -7.79 -4.53 -3.75
N ALA A 85 -8.25 -3.33 -3.42
CA ALA A 85 -8.32 -2.84 -2.04
C ALA A 85 -9.71 -2.34 -1.63
N GLU A 86 -10.69 -2.36 -2.54
CA GLU A 86 -11.99 -1.70 -2.32
C GLU A 86 -13.22 -2.61 -2.46
N SER A 87 -13.06 -3.83 -2.99
CA SER A 87 -14.17 -4.76 -3.15
C SER A 87 -13.82 -6.23 -2.89
N ILE A 88 -14.84 -7.03 -2.62
CA ILE A 88 -14.75 -8.49 -2.56
C ILE A 88 -15.65 -9.02 -3.67
N GLY A 89 -15.05 -9.38 -4.80
CA GLY A 89 -15.78 -9.56 -6.06
C GLY A 89 -16.60 -8.31 -6.37
N ILE A 90 -17.88 -8.48 -6.66
CA ILE A 90 -18.83 -7.40 -6.95
C ILE A 90 -19.25 -6.56 -5.73
N ARG A 91 -18.97 -7.03 -4.50
CA ARG A 91 -19.40 -6.33 -3.28
C ARG A 91 -18.41 -5.21 -2.94
N HIS A 92 -18.85 -3.97 -3.08
CA HIS A 92 -18.08 -2.80 -2.65
C HIS A 92 -17.96 -2.77 -1.12
N VAL A 93 -16.75 -2.49 -0.61
CA VAL A 93 -16.42 -2.49 0.83
C VAL A 93 -15.94 -1.12 1.28
N SER A 94 -15.09 -0.49 0.47
CA SER A 94 -14.55 0.86 0.65
C SER A 94 -14.39 1.49 -0.73
N GLY A 95 -13.70 2.64 -0.85
CA GLY A 95 -13.34 3.22 -2.15
C GLY A 95 -11.84 3.24 -2.39
N THR A 96 -11.45 3.56 -3.62
CA THR A 96 -10.06 3.70 -4.08
C THR A 96 -9.23 4.61 -3.16
N GLY A 97 -9.83 5.69 -2.67
CA GLY A 97 -9.17 6.68 -1.82
C GLY A 97 -7.95 7.28 -2.52
N GLY A 98 -6.88 7.52 -1.74
CA GLY A 98 -5.62 8.06 -2.24
C GLY A 98 -4.54 7.03 -2.57
N GLN A 99 -4.84 5.72 -2.47
CA GLN A 99 -3.79 4.70 -2.53
C GLN A 99 -2.94 4.81 -3.81
N ILE A 100 -3.60 4.91 -4.97
CA ILE A 100 -2.92 5.03 -6.25
C ILE A 100 -2.07 6.30 -6.37
N ASP A 101 -2.51 7.39 -5.73
CA ASP A 101 -1.81 8.67 -5.76
C ASP A 101 -0.47 8.57 -5.03
N TYR A 102 -0.46 7.98 -3.82
CA TYR A 102 0.76 7.77 -3.05
C TYR A 102 1.66 6.69 -3.66
N VAL A 103 1.10 5.67 -4.32
CA VAL A 103 1.90 4.71 -5.09
C VAL A 103 2.67 5.44 -6.20
N ARG A 104 1.99 6.28 -6.98
CA ARG A 104 2.61 7.04 -8.07
C ARG A 104 3.60 8.08 -7.56
N GLY A 105 3.25 8.82 -6.52
CA GLY A 105 4.12 9.82 -5.90
C GLY A 105 5.40 9.20 -5.33
N ALA A 106 5.30 8.06 -4.64
CA ALA A 106 6.47 7.33 -4.14
C ALA A 106 7.35 6.79 -5.27
N VAL A 107 6.75 6.29 -6.36
CA VAL A 107 7.50 5.80 -7.53
C VAL A 107 8.24 6.92 -8.26
N GLN A 108 7.66 8.13 -8.29
CA GLN A 108 8.25 9.33 -8.91
C GLN A 108 9.29 10.01 -8.00
N SER A 109 9.18 9.82 -6.69
CA SER A 109 10.17 10.30 -5.71
C SER A 109 11.55 9.67 -5.93
N LYS A 110 12.59 10.50 -5.85
CA LYS A 110 13.98 10.02 -5.89
C LYS A 110 14.25 9.12 -4.69
N GLY A 111 14.50 7.84 -4.94
CA GLY A 111 14.71 6.84 -3.88
C GLY A 111 13.42 6.34 -3.21
N GLY A 112 12.26 6.81 -3.66
CA GLY A 112 10.97 6.46 -3.07
C GLY A 112 10.55 5.01 -3.33
N ILE A 113 9.75 4.50 -2.41
CA ILE A 113 9.29 3.11 -2.36
C ILE A 113 7.82 3.06 -1.98
N SER A 114 7.02 2.27 -2.69
CA SER A 114 5.64 1.98 -2.31
C SER A 114 5.46 0.53 -1.90
N PHE A 115 4.87 0.31 -0.73
CA PHE A 115 4.48 -0.98 -0.19
C PHE A 115 2.96 -1.12 -0.16
N ILE A 116 2.48 -2.25 -0.66
CA ILE A 116 1.13 -2.74 -0.40
C ILE A 116 1.28 -3.95 0.54
N ALA A 117 0.84 -3.78 1.79
CA ALA A 117 1.02 -4.76 2.86
C ALA A 117 -0.32 -5.36 3.31
N PHE A 118 -0.39 -6.68 3.41
CA PHE A 118 -1.59 -7.38 3.87
C PHE A 118 -1.27 -8.77 4.42
N PRO A 119 -2.08 -9.31 5.35
CA PRO A 119 -1.97 -10.72 5.73
C PRO A 119 -2.10 -11.61 4.51
N SER A 120 -1.34 -12.70 4.41
CA SER A 120 -1.35 -13.57 3.22
C SER A 120 -2.68 -14.34 3.06
N THR A 121 -3.50 -14.40 4.11
CA THR A 121 -4.80 -15.09 4.12
C THR A 121 -5.93 -14.25 4.70
N ALA A 122 -7.16 -14.75 4.53
CA ALA A 122 -8.39 -14.25 5.13
C ALA A 122 -9.25 -15.42 5.65
N GLN A 123 -10.31 -15.08 6.39
CA GLN A 123 -11.32 -16.03 6.89
C GLN A 123 -10.69 -17.22 7.65
N GLN A 124 -9.90 -16.94 8.70
CA GLN A 124 -9.22 -17.97 9.50
C GLN A 124 -8.34 -18.90 8.63
N GLU A 125 -7.50 -18.33 7.76
CA GLU A 125 -6.57 -19.06 6.88
C GLU A 125 -7.23 -20.05 5.90
N THR A 126 -8.51 -19.84 5.58
CA THR A 126 -9.24 -20.64 4.58
C THR A 126 -9.15 -20.05 3.18
N VAL A 127 -8.86 -18.75 3.06
CA VAL A 127 -8.76 -18.05 1.77
C VAL A 127 -7.39 -17.40 1.62
N SER A 128 -6.70 -17.64 0.49
CA SER A 128 -5.49 -16.91 0.12
C SER A 128 -5.84 -15.51 -0.40
N LYS A 129 -5.10 -14.49 0.03
CA LYS A 129 -5.21 -13.13 -0.53
C LYS A 129 -4.27 -12.90 -1.72
N ILE A 130 -3.40 -13.87 -2.03
CA ILE A 130 -2.68 -13.95 -3.29
C ILE A 130 -3.37 -15.01 -4.15
N ALA A 131 -3.86 -14.62 -5.32
CA ALA A 131 -4.68 -15.47 -6.18
C ALA A 131 -4.14 -15.52 -7.62
N PRO A 132 -4.54 -16.53 -8.42
CA PRO A 132 -4.18 -16.56 -9.83
C PRO A 132 -4.76 -15.38 -10.63
N THR A 133 -5.97 -14.94 -10.29
CA THR A 133 -6.72 -13.80 -10.84
C THR A 133 -7.54 -13.21 -9.70
N LEU A 134 -7.76 -11.91 -9.72
CA LEU A 134 -8.71 -11.29 -8.79
C LEU A 134 -10.09 -11.94 -8.89
N ALA A 135 -10.84 -11.90 -7.79
CA ALA A 135 -12.21 -12.39 -7.76
C ALA A 135 -13.06 -11.77 -8.90
N PRO A 136 -13.94 -12.54 -9.56
CA PRO A 136 -14.79 -12.00 -10.62
C PRO A 136 -15.56 -10.74 -10.18
N GLY A 137 -15.42 -9.66 -10.95
CA GLY A 137 -16.03 -8.36 -10.68
C GLY A 137 -15.29 -7.50 -9.63
N ALA A 138 -14.15 -7.95 -9.12
CA ALA A 138 -13.31 -7.14 -8.24
C ALA A 138 -12.74 -5.92 -8.96
N ALA A 139 -12.73 -4.78 -8.28
CA ALA A 139 -12.18 -3.55 -8.80
C ALA A 139 -10.64 -3.55 -8.67
N VAL A 140 -9.94 -3.17 -9.74
CA VAL A 140 -8.49 -2.97 -9.70
C VAL A 140 -8.22 -1.57 -9.14
N THR A 141 -7.81 -1.51 -7.87
CA THR A 141 -7.48 -0.25 -7.18
C THR A 141 -6.07 0.23 -7.52
N THR A 142 -5.10 -0.68 -7.68
CA THR A 142 -3.75 -0.34 -8.16
C THR A 142 -3.39 -1.27 -9.31
N GLY A 143 -3.13 -0.64 -10.46
CA GLY A 143 -2.84 -1.36 -11.69
C GLY A 143 -1.50 -2.07 -11.65
N LYS A 144 -1.38 -3.14 -12.45
CA LYS A 144 -0.14 -3.94 -12.58
C LYS A 144 1.09 -3.10 -13.01
N ASN A 145 0.88 -1.94 -13.60
CA ASN A 145 1.96 -1.07 -14.07
C ASN A 145 2.41 -0.08 -12.99
N ASP A 146 1.58 0.19 -11.99
CA ASP A 146 1.86 1.14 -10.92
C ASP A 146 2.45 0.45 -9.67
N VAL A 147 2.08 -0.81 -9.41
CA VAL A 147 2.52 -1.57 -8.22
C VAL A 147 4.05 -1.68 -8.12
N ASP A 148 4.60 -1.45 -6.91
CA ASP A 148 6.03 -1.56 -6.63
C ASP A 148 6.36 -2.79 -5.78
N TYR A 149 6.12 -2.75 -4.46
CA TYR A 149 6.35 -3.89 -3.56
C TYR A 149 5.05 -4.40 -2.95
N ILE A 150 4.93 -5.73 -2.87
CA ILE A 150 3.89 -6.43 -2.11
C ILE A 150 4.53 -7.05 -0.87
N VAL A 151 3.86 -6.94 0.28
CA VAL A 151 4.36 -7.43 1.57
C VAL A 151 3.29 -8.27 2.26
N THR A 152 3.72 -9.40 2.81
CA THR A 152 2.93 -10.22 3.74
C THR A 152 3.78 -10.55 4.96
N GLU A 153 3.21 -11.26 5.92
CA GLU A 153 3.93 -11.85 7.05
C GLU A 153 5.03 -12.85 6.65
N TYR A 154 5.05 -13.30 5.38
CA TYR A 154 6.06 -14.22 4.83
C TYR A 154 7.16 -13.53 4.02
N GLY A 155 7.13 -12.22 3.86
CA GLY A 155 8.23 -11.45 3.26
C GLY A 155 7.79 -10.42 2.23
N ILE A 156 8.71 -10.07 1.33
CA ILE A 156 8.59 -8.94 0.40
C ILE A 156 8.75 -9.42 -1.04
N ALA A 157 7.82 -9.04 -1.91
CA ALA A 157 7.86 -9.26 -3.36
C ALA A 157 7.92 -7.93 -4.11
N LYS A 158 9.10 -7.58 -4.63
CA LYS A 158 9.24 -6.51 -5.64
C LYS A 158 8.58 -6.95 -6.94
N LEU A 159 7.73 -6.13 -7.56
CA LEU A 159 7.05 -6.45 -8.82
C LEU A 159 7.41 -5.50 -9.97
N ARG A 160 7.79 -4.25 -9.67
CA ARG A 160 8.23 -3.28 -10.68
C ARG A 160 9.45 -3.80 -11.44
N GLY A 161 9.40 -3.70 -12.76
CA GLY A 161 10.44 -4.19 -13.68
C GLY A 161 10.49 -5.72 -13.86
N LYS A 162 9.61 -6.50 -13.24
CA LYS A 162 9.58 -7.96 -13.37
C LYS A 162 8.59 -8.44 -14.44
N THR A 163 8.95 -9.52 -15.14
CA THR A 163 8.06 -10.25 -16.05
C THR A 163 6.94 -10.95 -15.29
N LEU A 164 5.89 -11.40 -16.00
CA LEU A 164 4.77 -12.12 -15.38
C LEU A 164 5.24 -13.33 -14.56
N GLY A 165 6.07 -14.21 -15.13
CA GLY A 165 6.58 -15.37 -14.39
C GLY A 165 7.45 -15.00 -13.18
N GLN A 166 8.23 -13.90 -13.26
CA GLN A 166 9.01 -13.40 -12.13
C GLN A 166 8.11 -12.80 -11.03
N ARG A 167 7.04 -12.09 -11.39
CA ARG A 167 6.03 -11.59 -10.45
C ARG A 167 5.33 -12.73 -9.74
N THR A 168 4.84 -13.71 -10.50
CA THR A 168 4.16 -14.89 -9.96
C THR A 168 5.04 -15.67 -8.98
N ARG A 169 6.31 -15.94 -9.33
CA ARG A 169 7.25 -16.58 -8.38
C ARG A 169 7.44 -15.76 -7.10
N ALA A 170 7.62 -14.45 -7.23
CA ALA A 170 7.81 -13.58 -6.07
C ALA A 170 6.56 -13.54 -5.17
N LEU A 171 5.37 -13.43 -5.75
CA LEU A 171 4.10 -13.44 -5.01
C LEU A 171 3.88 -14.79 -4.30
N ILE A 172 4.09 -15.91 -4.98
CA ILE A 172 3.97 -17.25 -4.37
C ILE A 172 4.95 -17.41 -3.20
N SER A 173 6.17 -16.87 -3.31
CA SER A 173 7.18 -16.98 -2.24
C SER A 173 6.77 -16.28 -0.93
N ILE A 174 5.86 -15.30 -1.01
CA ILE A 174 5.31 -14.58 0.13
C ILE A 174 3.83 -14.94 0.41
N ALA A 175 3.30 -15.95 -0.28
CA ALA A 175 1.99 -16.51 0.06
C ALA A 175 2.10 -17.42 1.29
N HIS A 176 0.97 -17.66 1.95
CA HIS A 176 0.89 -18.64 3.03
C HIS A 176 1.36 -20.03 2.55
N PRO A 177 2.22 -20.75 3.29
CA PRO A 177 2.74 -22.06 2.89
C PRO A 177 1.65 -23.04 2.42
N LYS A 178 0.51 -23.06 3.11
CA LYS A 178 -0.68 -23.88 2.78
C LYS A 178 -1.17 -23.75 1.33
N PHE A 179 -1.03 -22.58 0.71
CA PHE A 179 -1.55 -22.31 -0.65
C PHE A 179 -0.46 -22.33 -1.73
N ARG A 180 0.83 -22.46 -1.37
CA ARG A 180 1.92 -22.31 -2.36
C ARG A 180 1.84 -23.36 -3.46
N ASP A 181 1.62 -24.62 -3.12
CA ASP A 181 1.55 -25.71 -4.10
C ASP A 181 0.36 -25.53 -5.05
N GLU A 182 -0.80 -25.13 -4.52
CA GLU A 182 -1.98 -24.81 -5.32
C GLU A 182 -1.72 -23.63 -6.27
N LEU A 183 -1.07 -22.57 -5.79
CA LEU A 183 -0.73 -21.42 -6.61
C LEU A 183 0.31 -21.77 -7.70
N VAL A 184 1.31 -22.60 -7.38
CA VAL A 184 2.28 -23.11 -8.37
C VAL A 184 1.56 -23.93 -9.43
N PHE A 185 0.67 -24.83 -9.02
CA PHE A 185 -0.14 -25.63 -9.96
C PHE A 185 -1.00 -24.74 -10.86
N ALA A 186 -1.69 -23.75 -10.30
CA ALA A 186 -2.49 -22.79 -11.07
C ALA A 186 -1.64 -21.96 -12.05
N ALA A 187 -0.43 -21.57 -11.65
CA ALA A 187 0.49 -20.83 -12.50
C ALA A 187 1.00 -21.68 -13.68
N LYS A 188 1.33 -22.96 -13.44
CA LYS A 188 1.71 -23.92 -14.49
C LYS A 188 0.56 -24.20 -15.45
N LYS A 189 -0.67 -24.42 -14.93
CA LYS A 189 -1.87 -24.62 -15.75
C LYS A 189 -2.15 -23.44 -16.69
N ARG A 190 -1.70 -22.23 -16.33
CA ARG A 190 -1.83 -21.01 -17.13
C ARG A 190 -0.60 -20.70 -18.01
N ASN A 191 0.38 -21.61 -18.08
CA ASN A 191 1.64 -21.43 -18.81
C ASN A 191 2.43 -20.18 -18.36
N ILE A 192 2.27 -19.76 -17.10
CA ILE A 192 3.01 -18.62 -16.54
C ILE A 192 4.37 -19.09 -15.99
N LEU A 193 4.36 -20.26 -15.35
CA LEU A 193 5.56 -20.95 -14.89
C LEU A 193 5.72 -22.22 -15.71
N VAL A 194 6.96 -22.48 -16.12
CA VAL A 194 7.38 -23.73 -16.77
C VAL A 194 8.06 -24.59 -15.70
#